data_AF-A0A944GQX0-F1
#
_entry.id   AF-A0A944GQX0-F1
#
_cell.length_a   1.000
_cell.length_b   1.000
_cell.length_c   1.000
_cell.angle_alpha   90.00
_cell.angle_beta   90.00
_cell.angle_gamma   90.00
#
_symmetry.space_group_name_H-M   'P 1'
#
loop_
_entity.id
_entity.type
_entity.pdbx_description
1 polymer ?
#
loop_
_entity_poly.entity_id
_entity_poly.type
_entity_poly.pdbx_seq_one_letter_code
_entity_poly.pdbx_strand_id
1 'polypeptide(L)'
;MSIELYDPTATADNDELDLLSCCLSGWNPHDVDLAPTEFRQPAHEQAWRAMLAVADAGEKPNPSSVRLALGAAGDKAAVWLADVFGRPVVPANAPALAERVRRAAQLRDLQDLATSIMQHAGEDEADPSAIAERIRAAVDKPYGTVRGSETYEDA
;
A
#
# COMPACT_ATOMS: atom_id res chain seq x y z
N MET A 1 -25.42 -10.99 19.43
CA MET A 1 -23.95 -10.95 19.45
C MET A 1 -23.50 -11.40 18.07
N SER A 2 -23.42 -10.45 17.13
CA SER A 2 -22.96 -10.75 15.77
C SER A 2 -21.45 -10.90 15.81
N ILE A 3 -20.97 -12.07 15.41
CA ILE A 3 -19.57 -12.29 15.11
C ILE A 3 -19.33 -11.52 13.81
N GLU A 4 -18.58 -10.42 13.86
CA GLU A 4 -18.01 -9.83 12.64
C GLU A 4 -17.13 -10.90 12.01
N LEU A 5 -17.66 -11.52 10.96
CA LEU A 5 -16.92 -12.45 10.13
C LEU A 5 -15.79 -11.65 9.50
N TYR A 6 -14.57 -11.95 9.94
CA TYR A 6 -13.33 -11.56 9.28
C TYR A 6 -13.49 -11.78 7.78
N ASP A 7 -13.55 -10.68 7.02
CA ASP A 7 -13.52 -10.74 5.56
C ASP A 7 -12.10 -11.15 5.16
N PRO A 8 -11.90 -12.37 4.62
CA PRO A 8 -10.58 -12.86 4.23
C PRO A 8 -9.98 -12.08 3.05
N THR A 9 -10.78 -11.20 2.43
CA THR A 9 -10.40 -10.24 1.42
C THR A 9 -10.57 -8.81 1.94
N ALA A 10 -10.03 -8.50 3.12
CA ALA A 10 -9.98 -7.12 3.63
C ALA A 10 -9.17 -6.23 2.66
N THR A 11 -9.82 -5.77 1.60
CA THR A 11 -9.29 -4.77 0.70
C THR A 11 -9.27 -3.48 1.48
N ALA A 12 -8.08 -2.99 1.78
CA ALA A 12 -7.87 -1.71 2.43
C ALA A 12 -8.23 -0.52 1.52
N ASP A 13 -9.03 -0.69 0.46
CA ASP A 13 -9.33 0.32 -0.55
C ASP A 13 -9.91 1.61 0.06
N ASN A 14 -10.78 1.49 1.07
CA ASN A 14 -11.28 2.65 1.80
C ASN A 14 -10.19 3.29 2.68
N ASP A 15 -9.33 2.48 3.31
CA ASP A 15 -8.20 2.98 4.10
C ASP A 15 -7.15 3.67 3.21
N GLU A 16 -6.93 3.17 1.99
CA GLU A 16 -6.08 3.80 0.98
C GLU A 16 -6.64 5.18 0.61
N LEU A 17 -7.93 5.27 0.27
CA LEU A 17 -8.58 6.54 -0.04
C LEU A 17 -8.56 7.52 1.14
N ASP A 18 -8.78 7.03 2.36
CA ASP A 18 -8.74 7.84 3.58
C ASP A 18 -7.32 8.33 3.88
N LEU A 19 -6.30 7.48 3.67
CA LEU A 19 -4.89 7.86 3.79
C LEU A 19 -4.51 8.94 2.78
N LEU A 20 -4.89 8.77 1.51
CA LEU A 20 -4.69 9.77 0.47
C LEU A 20 -5.37 11.10 0.83
N SER A 21 -6.59 11.03 1.39
CA SER A 21 -7.31 12.22 1.87
C SER A 21 -6.59 12.92 3.03
N CYS A 22 -6.05 12.16 3.99
CA CYS A 22 -5.23 12.71 5.08
C CYS A 22 -4.02 13.49 4.53
N CYS A 23 -3.32 12.93 3.53
CA CYS A 23 -2.16 13.58 2.90
C CYS A 23 -2.56 14.84 2.12
N LEU A 24 -3.64 14.78 1.33
CA LEU A 24 -4.17 15.95 0.62
C LEU A 24 -4.67 17.06 1.56
N SER A 25 -5.02 16.69 2.79
CA SER A 25 -5.44 17.61 3.86
C SER A 25 -4.27 18.19 4.66
N GLY A 26 -3.02 17.85 4.30
CA GLY A 26 -1.81 18.46 4.84
C GLY A 26 -0.97 17.57 5.77
N TRP A 27 -1.31 16.28 5.91
CA TRP A 27 -0.37 15.30 6.49
C TRP A 27 0.78 15.04 5.51
N ASN A 28 2.01 14.93 6.01
CA ASN A 28 3.17 14.69 5.15
C ASN A 28 3.26 13.18 4.82
N PRO A 29 3.25 12.77 3.53
CA PRO A 29 3.33 11.35 3.16
C PRO A 29 4.64 10.69 3.60
N HIS A 30 5.72 11.44 3.84
CA HIS A 30 6.98 10.89 4.38
C HIS A 30 6.93 10.54 5.87
N ASP A 31 5.90 10.98 6.59
CA ASP A 31 5.75 10.66 8.02
C ASP A 31 5.23 9.22 8.23
N VAL A 32 4.97 8.47 7.14
CA VAL A 32 4.65 7.05 7.16
C VAL A 32 5.54 6.28 6.18
N ASP A 33 6.07 5.14 6.61
CA ASP A 33 6.93 4.28 5.76
C ASP A 33 6.08 3.36 4.86
N LEU A 34 5.43 3.92 3.84
CA LEU A 34 4.56 3.17 2.94
C LEU A 34 5.08 3.23 1.49
N ALA A 35 5.40 2.06 0.93
CA ALA A 35 5.84 1.94 -0.44
C ALA A 35 4.64 2.08 -1.41
N PRO A 36 4.80 2.72 -2.58
CA PRO A 36 3.69 2.84 -3.53
C PRO A 36 3.07 1.51 -3.96
N THR A 37 3.86 0.44 -4.03
CA THR A 37 3.40 -0.91 -4.41
C THR A 37 2.52 -1.58 -3.36
N GLU A 38 2.41 -1.00 -2.16
CA GLU A 38 1.53 -1.50 -1.10
C GLU A 38 0.06 -1.11 -1.34
N PHE A 39 -0.21 -0.12 -2.19
CA PHE A 39 -1.57 0.18 -2.64
C PHE A 39 -2.09 -0.90 -3.59
N ARG A 40 -3.32 -1.36 -3.37
CA ARG A 40 -3.99 -2.35 -4.23
C ARG A 40 -4.37 -1.74 -5.57
N GLN A 41 -4.94 -0.53 -5.54
CA GLN A 41 -5.51 0.09 -6.72
C GLN A 41 -4.41 0.89 -7.46
N PRO A 42 -4.19 0.64 -8.76
CA PRO A 42 -3.16 1.35 -9.53
C PRO A 42 -3.31 2.87 -9.53
N ALA A 43 -4.55 3.37 -9.44
CA ALA A 43 -4.83 4.80 -9.34
C ALA A 43 -4.35 5.39 -8.00
N HIS A 44 -4.48 4.63 -6.91
CA HIS A 44 -4.04 5.06 -5.58
C HIS A 44 -2.51 5.04 -5.49
N GLU A 45 -1.87 4.00 -6.03
CA GLU A 45 -0.41 3.95 -6.17
C GLU A 45 0.12 5.17 -6.93
N GLN A 46 -0.46 5.49 -8.08
CA GLN A 46 -0.04 6.65 -8.88
C GLN A 46 -0.20 7.96 -8.12
N ALA A 47 -1.32 8.13 -7.41
CA ALA A 47 -1.55 9.30 -6.57
C ALA A 47 -0.52 9.38 -5.43
N TRP A 48 -0.21 8.26 -4.78
CA TRP A 48 0.81 8.20 -3.72
C TRP A 48 2.19 8.60 -4.24
N ARG A 49 2.63 8.06 -5.39
CA ARG A 49 3.88 8.46 -6.05
C ARG A 49 3.92 9.96 -6.34
N ALA A 50 2.80 10.53 -6.83
CA ALA A 50 2.71 11.95 -7.09
C ALA A 50 2.75 12.80 -5.80
N MET A 51 2.11 12.33 -4.72
CA MET A 51 2.20 12.99 -3.40
C MET A 51 3.63 12.99 -2.85
N LEU A 52 4.32 11.86 -2.94
CA LEU A 52 5.74 11.76 -2.57
C LEU A 52 6.59 12.73 -3.39
N ALA A 53 6.40 12.78 -4.71
CA ALA A 53 7.15 13.70 -5.57
C ALA A 53 6.93 15.19 -5.24
N VAL A 54 5.69 15.56 -4.85
CA VAL A 54 5.39 16.92 -4.38
C VAL A 54 6.07 17.20 -3.03
N ALA A 55 6.06 16.23 -2.11
CA ALA A 55 6.68 16.36 -0.80
C ALA A 55 8.23 16.39 -0.89
N ASP A 56 8.83 15.60 -1.78
CA ASP A 56 10.26 15.61 -2.10
C ASP A 56 10.72 16.98 -2.65
N ALA A 57 9.83 17.69 -3.34
CA ALA A 57 10.05 19.06 -3.80
C ALA A 57 9.92 20.13 -2.69
N GLY A 58 9.63 19.72 -1.44
CA GLY A 58 9.44 20.59 -0.29
C GLY A 58 8.05 21.23 -0.20
N GLU A 59 7.09 20.80 -1.01
CA GLU A 59 5.72 21.30 -1.00
C GLU A 59 4.77 20.37 -0.24
N LYS A 60 3.61 20.92 0.19
CA LYS A 60 2.55 20.11 0.78
C LYS A 60 1.62 19.58 -0.32
N PRO A 61 1.42 18.26 -0.42
CA PRO A 61 0.45 17.69 -1.36
C PRO A 61 -0.94 18.29 -1.16
N ASN A 62 -1.57 18.67 -2.26
CA ASN A 62 -2.95 19.13 -2.35
C ASN A 62 -3.49 18.74 -3.73
N PRO A 63 -4.81 18.80 -3.98
CA PRO A 63 -5.38 18.32 -5.24
C PRO A 63 -4.74 18.96 -6.48
N SER A 64 -4.39 20.25 -6.42
CA SER A 64 -3.77 20.96 -7.53
C SER A 64 -2.32 20.53 -7.77
N SER A 65 -1.48 20.45 -6.72
CA SER A 65 -0.08 20.05 -6.87
C SER A 65 0.05 18.58 -7.31
N VAL A 66 -0.78 17.70 -6.76
CA VAL A 66 -0.83 16.28 -7.15
C VAL A 66 -1.31 16.13 -8.60
N ARG A 67 -2.34 16.88 -9.01
CA ARG A 67 -2.79 16.90 -10.41
C ARG A 67 -1.65 17.29 -11.36
N LEU A 68 -0.90 18.33 -11.03
CA LEU A 68 0.24 18.78 -11.85
C LEU A 68 1.35 17.73 -11.90
N ALA A 69 1.66 17.10 -10.76
CA ALA A 69 2.66 16.04 -10.68
C ALA A 69 2.29 14.79 -11.50
N LEU A 70 1.00 14.50 -11.66
CA LEU A 70 0.49 13.41 -12.51
C LEU A 70 0.54 13.72 -14.03
N GLY A 71 0.84 14.96 -14.43
CA GLY A 71 0.87 15.37 -15.83
C GLY A 71 -0.45 15.11 -16.57
N ALA A 72 -0.40 14.51 -17.76
CA ALA A 72 -1.59 14.23 -18.58
C ALA A 72 -2.60 13.27 -17.92
N ALA A 73 -2.14 12.41 -17.00
CA ALA A 73 -3.03 11.56 -16.20
C ALA A 73 -3.78 12.39 -15.15
N GLY A 74 -3.17 13.46 -14.65
CA GLY A 74 -3.75 14.37 -13.66
C GLY A 74 -5.03 15.01 -14.12
N ASP A 75 -5.11 15.46 -15.37
CA ASP A 75 -6.33 16.11 -15.90
C ASP A 75 -7.54 15.16 -15.89
N LYS A 76 -7.32 13.86 -16.10
CA LYS A 76 -8.36 12.83 -15.99
C LYS A 76 -8.70 12.50 -14.53
N ALA A 77 -7.73 12.65 -13.63
CA ALA A 77 -7.87 12.38 -12.20
C ALA A 77 -8.43 13.57 -11.40
N ALA A 78 -8.63 14.75 -12.01
CA ALA A 78 -8.97 15.98 -11.29
C ALA A 78 -10.25 15.87 -10.44
N VAL A 79 -11.32 15.29 -11.00
CA VAL A 79 -12.59 15.07 -10.28
C VAL A 79 -12.38 14.07 -9.14
N TRP A 80 -11.72 12.94 -9.44
CA TRP A 80 -11.42 11.92 -8.43
C TRP A 80 -10.54 12.46 -7.28
N LEU A 81 -9.53 13.29 -7.55
CA LEU A 81 -8.71 13.94 -6.52
C LEU A 81 -9.53 14.88 -5.64
N ALA A 82 -10.51 15.60 -6.20
CA ALA A 82 -11.42 16.43 -5.43
C ALA A 82 -12.35 15.58 -4.55
N ASP A 83 -12.84 14.44 -5.07
CA ASP A 83 -13.68 13.50 -4.30
C ASP A 83 -12.89 12.87 -3.15
N VAL A 84 -11.64 12.47 -3.38
CA VAL A 84 -10.74 11.94 -2.33
C VAL A 84 -10.47 12.99 -1.26
N PHE A 85 -10.16 14.23 -1.67
CA PHE A 85 -9.95 15.34 -0.74
C PHE A 85 -11.20 15.66 0.09
N GLY A 86 -12.40 15.49 -0.47
CA GLY A 86 -13.68 15.73 0.22
C GLY A 86 -14.06 14.66 1.25
N ARG A 87 -13.30 13.58 1.40
CA ARG A 87 -13.61 12.51 2.37
C ARG A 87 -13.51 13.02 3.82
N PRO A 88 -14.44 12.63 4.72
CA PRO A 88 -14.45 13.10 6.10
C PRO A 88 -13.42 12.34 6.95
N VAL A 89 -12.15 12.72 6.83
CA VAL A 89 -11.03 12.09 7.55
C VAL A 89 -10.46 12.96 8.66
N VAL A 90 -9.75 12.32 9.60
CA VAL A 90 -8.95 13.00 10.61
C VAL A 90 -7.48 12.76 10.26
N PRO A 91 -6.69 13.79 9.86
CA PRO A 91 -5.31 13.61 9.42
C PRO A 91 -4.41 12.84 10.41
N ALA A 92 -4.66 13.00 11.71
CA ALA A 92 -3.93 12.27 12.76
C ALA A 92 -4.09 10.74 12.70
N ASN A 93 -5.06 10.21 11.95
CA ASN A 93 -5.23 8.78 11.74
C ASN A 93 -4.31 8.21 10.64
N ALA A 94 -3.56 9.05 9.91
CA ALA A 94 -2.73 8.61 8.79
C ALA A 94 -1.75 7.45 9.15
N PRO A 95 -1.05 7.44 10.30
CA PRO A 95 -0.20 6.31 10.67
C PRO A 95 -0.96 4.99 10.81
N ALA A 96 -2.14 5.02 11.43
CA ALA A 96 -2.98 3.83 11.61
C ALA A 96 -3.55 3.33 10.28
N LEU A 97 -3.94 4.24 9.38
CA LEU A 97 -4.39 3.92 8.03
C LEU A 97 -3.27 3.28 7.21
N ALA A 98 -2.06 3.85 7.23
CA ALA A 98 -0.90 3.32 6.55
C ALA A 98 -0.55 1.89 7.02
N GLU A 99 -0.64 1.62 8.33
CA GLU A 99 -0.45 0.27 8.86
C GLU A 99 -1.50 -0.72 8.34
N ARG A 100 -2.78 -0.31 8.21
CA ARG A 100 -3.81 -1.17 7.62
C ARG A 100 -3.57 -1.46 6.14
N VAL A 101 -3.14 -0.46 5.37
CA VAL A 101 -2.76 -0.63 3.95
C VAL A 101 -1.56 -1.58 3.82
N ARG A 102 -0.51 -1.38 4.62
CA ARG A 102 0.67 -2.25 4.66
C ARG A 102 0.31 -3.69 4.99
N ARG A 103 -0.50 -3.91 6.03
CA ARG A 103 -0.97 -5.25 6.41
C ARG A 103 -1.76 -5.91 5.28
N ALA A 104 -2.63 -5.16 4.61
CA ALA A 104 -3.37 -5.69 3.46
C ALA A 104 -2.43 -6.06 2.30
N ALA A 105 -1.39 -5.26 2.02
CA ALA A 105 -0.38 -5.58 1.03
C ALA A 105 0.38 -6.87 1.36
N GLN A 106 0.85 -7.02 2.60
CA GLN A 106 1.52 -8.24 3.07
C GLN A 106 0.64 -9.48 2.93
N LEU A 107 -0.66 -9.36 3.22
CA LEU A 107 -1.60 -10.46 3.03
C LEU A 107 -1.80 -10.81 1.55
N ARG A 108 -1.81 -9.82 0.64
CA ARG A 108 -1.84 -10.08 -0.81
C ARG A 108 -0.58 -10.80 -1.27
N ASP A 109 0.60 -10.36 -0.83
CA ASP A 109 1.87 -11.00 -1.18
C ASP A 109 1.91 -12.47 -0.73
N LEU A 110 1.37 -12.77 0.46
CA LEU A 110 1.23 -14.14 0.95
C LEU A 110 0.25 -14.97 0.13
N GLN A 111 -0.86 -14.39 -0.34
CA GLN A 111 -1.82 -15.07 -1.23
C GLN A 111 -1.20 -15.36 -2.60
N ASP A 112 -0.45 -14.41 -3.16
CA ASP A 112 0.25 -14.55 -4.43
C ASP A 112 1.35 -15.61 -4.33
N LEU A 113 2.09 -15.64 -3.22
CA LEU A 113 3.04 -16.71 -2.91
C LEU A 113 2.34 -18.08 -2.86
N ALA A 114 1.26 -18.20 -2.09
CA ALA A 114 0.54 -19.46 -1.95
C ALA A 114 0.06 -19.98 -3.31
N THR A 115 -0.45 -19.08 -4.16
CA THR A 115 -0.86 -19.37 -5.54
C THR A 115 0.32 -19.86 -6.39
N SER A 116 1.46 -19.18 -6.29
CA SER A 116 2.70 -19.54 -7.00
C SER A 116 3.22 -20.93 -6.58
N ILE A 117 3.20 -21.23 -5.28
CA ILE A 117 3.57 -22.55 -4.74
C ILE A 117 2.67 -23.64 -5.30
N MET A 118 1.34 -23.41 -5.31
CA MET A 118 0.38 -24.36 -5.87
C MET A 118 0.59 -24.60 -7.36
N GLN A 119 0.89 -23.55 -8.12
CA GLN A 119 1.19 -23.66 -9.55
C GLN A 119 2.44 -24.52 -9.79
N HIS A 120 3.52 -24.27 -9.05
CA HIS A 120 4.76 -25.05 -9.18
C HIS A 120 4.60 -26.51 -8.75
N ALA A 121 3.78 -26.78 -7.74
CA ALA A 121 3.48 -28.15 -7.31
C ALA A 121 2.70 -28.97 -8.37
N GLY A 122 2.01 -28.30 -9.30
CA GLY A 122 1.26 -28.93 -10.39
C GLY A 122 2.04 -29.06 -11.71
N GLU A 123 3.33 -28.72 -11.75
CA GLU A 123 4.18 -28.84 -12.94
C GLU A 123 4.57 -30.31 -13.18
N ASP A 124 3.93 -30.98 -14.15
CA ASP A 124 4.08 -32.44 -14.45
C ASP A 124 5.51 -32.90 -14.79
N GLU A 125 6.42 -32.01 -15.19
CA GLU A 125 7.78 -32.33 -15.66
C GLU A 125 8.90 -31.90 -14.70
N ALA A 126 8.58 -31.31 -13.55
CA ALA A 126 9.58 -30.79 -12.63
C ALA A 126 10.04 -31.85 -11.60
N ASP A 127 11.35 -31.96 -11.38
CA ASP A 127 11.92 -32.74 -10.29
C ASP A 127 11.38 -32.23 -8.93
N PRO A 128 10.71 -33.07 -8.11
CA PRO A 128 10.19 -32.68 -6.81
C PRO A 128 11.22 -32.00 -5.90
N SER A 129 12.51 -32.36 -6.01
CA SER A 129 13.57 -31.73 -5.22
C SER A 129 13.82 -30.27 -5.62
N ALA A 130 13.75 -29.98 -6.92
CA ALA A 130 13.89 -28.63 -7.46
C ALA A 130 12.68 -27.76 -7.12
N ILE A 131 11.46 -28.34 -7.11
CA ILE A 131 10.25 -27.65 -6.65
C ILE A 131 10.39 -27.27 -5.18
N ALA A 132 10.85 -28.19 -4.33
CA ALA A 132 11.03 -27.94 -2.89
C ALA A 132 12.05 -26.82 -2.60
N GLU A 133 13.17 -26.78 -3.32
CA GLU A 133 14.15 -25.69 -3.19
C GLU A 133 13.60 -24.34 -3.66
N ARG A 134 12.84 -24.30 -4.76
CA ARG A 134 12.18 -23.08 -5.24
C ARG A 134 11.16 -22.55 -4.24
N ILE A 135 10.35 -23.43 -3.63
CA ILE A 135 9.38 -23.05 -2.60
C ILE A 135 10.10 -22.51 -1.36
N ARG A 136 11.17 -23.18 -0.90
CA ARG A 136 11.94 -22.71 0.26
C ARG A 136 12.52 -21.32 0.01
N ALA A 137 13.15 -21.11 -1.14
CA ALA A 137 13.69 -19.80 -1.53
C ALA A 137 12.59 -18.72 -1.65
N ALA A 138 11.37 -19.09 -2.04
CA ALA A 138 10.26 -18.17 -2.12
C ALA A 138 9.72 -17.77 -0.73
N VAL A 139 9.65 -18.72 0.21
CA VAL A 139 9.19 -18.51 1.60
C VAL A 139 10.21 -17.74 2.45
N ASP A 140 11.51 -17.93 2.20
CA ASP A 140 12.58 -17.24 2.93
C ASP A 140 12.74 -15.76 2.54
N LYS A 141 12.04 -15.29 1.49
CA LYS A 141 12.03 -13.86 1.15
C LYS A 141 11.22 -13.08 2.19
N PRO A 142 11.76 -11.97 2.73
CA PRO A 142 11.00 -11.10 3.60
C PRO A 142 9.79 -10.52 2.84
N TYR A 143 8.60 -10.57 3.45
CA TYR A 143 7.37 -9.97 2.95
C TYR A 143 7.14 -8.61 3.58
N GLY A 144 6.81 -7.61 2.76
CA GLY A 144 6.68 -6.22 3.19
C GLY A 144 8.02 -5.54 3.50
N THR A 145 8.03 -4.20 3.42
CA THR A 145 9.21 -3.41 3.82
C THR A 145 9.27 -3.39 5.34
N VAL A 146 10.09 -4.24 5.95
CA VAL A 146 10.47 -4.09 7.36
C VAL A 146 11.68 -3.15 7.41
N ARG A 147 11.46 -1.84 7.52
CA ARG A 147 12.48 -0.96 8.10
C ARG A 147 12.32 -1.01 9.61
N GLY A 148 13.44 -1.27 10.28
CA GLY A 148 13.50 -1.67 11.68
C GLY A 148 12.62 -0.81 12.57
N SER A 149 11.91 -1.48 13.49
CA SER A 149 11.56 -0.85 14.76
C SER A 149 12.86 -0.30 15.34
N GLU A 150 13.05 1.02 15.29
CA GLU A 150 14.04 1.66 16.14
C GLU A 150 13.69 1.22 17.56
N THR A 151 14.60 0.43 18.13
CA THR A 151 14.64 0.15 19.55
C THR A 151 14.59 1.50 20.25
N TYR A 152 13.50 1.77 20.97
CA TYR A 152 13.51 2.73 22.05
C TYR A 152 14.50 2.19 23.10
N GLU A 153 15.77 2.51 22.92
CA GLU A 153 16.72 2.49 24.01
C GLU A 153 16.44 3.71 24.88
N ASP A 154 16.20 3.42 26.15
CA ASP A 154 16.03 4.33 27.29
C ASP A 154 16.77 5.67 27.17
N ALA A 155 16.06 6.75 27.44
CA ALA A 155 16.61 7.99 27.99
C ALA A 155 15.63 8.62 29.00
#